data_AF-A0A0J7XTW3-F1
#
_entry.id   AF-A0A0J7XTW3-F1
#
_cell.length_a   1.000
_cell.length_b   1.000
_cell.length_c   1.000
_cell.angle_alpha   90.00
_cell.angle_beta   90.00
_cell.angle_gamma   90.00
#
_symmetry.space_group_name_H-M   'P 1'
#
loop_
_entity.id
_entity.type
_entity.pdbx_description
1 polymer ?
#
loop_
_entity_poly.entity_id
_entity_poly.type
_entity_poly.pdbx_seq_one_letter_code
_entity_poly.pdbx_strand_id
1 'polypeptide(L)' 'MTAEKLTDLLVARLVRDHGKSKHHWRKVVGKLRLYSTATHPHCNWNATPTGSFQDVALIERLLDDLRMTHPLLNA' A
#
# COMPACT_ATOMS: atom_id res chain seq x y z
N MET A 1 -7.65 -10.64 -3.98
CA MET A 1 -6.85 -9.82 -3.04
C MET A 1 -7.76 -8.76 -2.44
N THR A 2 -7.68 -8.44 -1.15
CA THR A 2 -8.46 -7.34 -0.51
C THR A 2 -7.54 -6.19 -0.11
N ALA A 3 -8.09 -5.01 0.15
CA ALA A 3 -7.33 -3.85 0.63
C ALA A 3 -6.59 -4.13 1.95
N GLU A 4 -7.23 -4.84 2.89
CA GLU A 4 -6.60 -5.23 4.16
C GLU A 4 -5.43 -6.18 3.93
N LYS A 5 -5.61 -7.23 3.12
CA LYS A 5 -4.55 -8.18 2.80
C LYS A 5 -3.37 -7.52 2.08
N LEU A 6 -3.64 -6.59 1.17
CA LEU A 6 -2.58 -5.84 0.49
C LEU A 6 -1.82 -4.92 1.47
N THR A 7 -2.54 -4.28 2.40
CA THR A 7 -1.94 -3.45 3.44
C THR A 7 -1.05 -4.28 4.37
N ASP A 8 -1.50 -5.47 4.77
CA ASP A 8 -0.70 -6.38 5.60
C ASP A 8 0.56 -6.87 4.88
N LEU A 9 0.46 -7.17 3.58
CA LEU A 9 1.61 -7.54 2.75
C LEU A 9 2.62 -6.39 2.67
N LEU A 10 2.16 -5.17 2.37
CA LEU A 10 2.99 -3.97 2.32
C LEU A 10 3.70 -3.72 3.65
N VAL A 11 2.96 -3.76 4.76
CA VAL A 11 3.50 -3.56 6.11
C VAL A 11 4.51 -4.66 6.47
N ALA A 12 4.22 -5.92 6.14
CA ALA A 12 5.16 -7.01 6.39
C ALA A 12 6.48 -6.82 5.62
N ARG A 13 6.40 -6.37 4.36
CA ARG A 13 7.58 -6.08 3.52
C ARG A 13 8.39 -4.91 4.07
N LEU A 14 7.73 -3.81 4.45
CA LEU A 14 8.38 -2.65 5.07
C LEU A 14 9.09 -2.99 6.39
N VAL A 15 8.45 -3.77 7.27
CA VAL A 15 9.08 -4.22 8.53
C VAL A 15 10.32 -5.07 8.26
N ARG A 16 10.22 -6.01 7.32
CA ARG A 16 11.32 -6.92 7.00
C ARG A 16 12.50 -6.20 6.36
N ASP A 17 12.24 -5.30 5.42
CA ASP A 17 13.28 -4.70 4.57
C ASP A 17 13.86 -3.40 5.19
N HIS A 18 13.10 -2.72 6.06
CA HIS A 18 13.46 -1.39 6.58
C HIS A 18 13.28 -1.23 8.12
N GLY A 19 12.93 -2.29 8.85
CA GLY A 19 12.77 -2.26 10.30
C GLY A 19 11.53 -1.47 10.75
N LYS A 20 11.61 -0.79 11.91
CA LYS A 20 10.49 -0.12 12.60
C LYS A 20 9.33 -1.06 12.98
N SER A 21 8.37 -0.54 13.73
CA SER A 21 7.23 -1.33 14.19
C SER A 21 6.14 -1.45 13.11
N LYS A 22 5.36 -2.55 13.15
CA LYS A 22 4.13 -2.68 12.34
C LYS A 22 3.17 -1.50 12.55
N HIS A 23 3.10 -0.99 13.78
CA HIS A 23 2.27 0.17 14.13
C HIS A 23 2.74 1.43 13.39
N HIS A 24 4.05 1.69 13.35
CA HIS A 24 4.62 2.80 12.59
C HIS A 24 4.18 2.73 11.13
N TRP A 25 4.45 1.60 10.46
CA TRP A 25 4.13 1.46 9.03
C TRP A 25 2.65 1.55 8.73
N ARG A 26 1.77 0.94 9.53
CA ARG A 26 0.32 1.08 9.34
C ARG A 26 -0.14 2.53 9.44
N LYS A 27 0.44 3.30 10.38
CA LYS A 27 0.13 4.72 10.54
C LYS A 27 0.57 5.53 9.32
N VAL A 28 1.79 5.34 8.83
CA VAL A 28 2.33 6.14 7.72
C VAL A 28 1.79 5.72 6.34
N VAL A 29 1.45 4.44 6.12
CA VAL A 29 0.79 3.97 4.89
C VAL A 29 -0.64 4.52 4.80
N GLY A 30 -1.36 4.56 5.93
CA GLY A 30 -2.75 4.96 5.97
C GLY A 30 -3.70 3.93 5.36
N LYS A 31 -4.97 4.33 5.16
CA LYS A 31 -5.99 3.47 4.58
C LYS A 31 -5.87 3.46 3.06
N LEU A 32 -5.91 2.28 2.45
CA LEU A 32 -6.08 2.17 1.00
C LEU A 32 -7.48 2.61 0.59
N ARG A 33 -7.56 3.53 -0.37
CA ARG A 33 -8.80 3.90 -1.02
C ARG A 33 -9.05 2.92 -2.16
N LEU A 34 -10.24 2.31 -2.17
CA LEU A 34 -10.71 1.45 -3.25
C LEU A 34 -11.66 2.25 -4.15
N TYR A 35 -11.52 2.06 -5.45
CA TYR A 35 -12.31 2.65 -6.51
C TYR A 35 -13.08 1.54 -7.24
N SER A 36 -14.16 1.93 -7.92
CA SER A 36 -14.88 1.00 -8.80
C SER A 36 -14.03 0.64 -10.01
N THR A 37 -14.05 -0.63 -10.41
CA THR A 37 -13.40 -1.09 -11.65
C THR A 37 -14.05 -0.52 -12.90
N ALA A 38 -15.29 -0.02 -12.81
CA ALA A 38 -15.95 0.66 -13.93
C ALA A 38 -15.27 2.00 -14.30
N THR A 39 -14.71 2.71 -13.32
CA THR A 39 -13.97 3.96 -13.55
C THR A 39 -12.46 3.79 -13.50
N HIS A 40 -11.99 2.71 -12.88
CA HIS A 40 -10.57 2.39 -12.71
C HIS A 40 -10.28 0.95 -13.13
N PRO A 41 -10.34 0.62 -14.44
CA PRO A 41 -10.23 -0.76 -14.93
C PRO A 41 -8.82 -1.34 -14.83
N HIS A 42 -7.78 -0.50 -14.71
CA HIS A 42 -6.38 -0.92 -14.71
C HIS A 42 -5.73 -0.96 -13.33
N CYS A 43 -6.19 -0.12 -12.40
CA CYS A 43 -5.74 -0.13 -11.01
C CYS A 43 -6.82 0.51 -10.16
N ASN A 44 -7.51 -0.28 -9.34
CA ASN A 44 -8.70 0.19 -8.64
C ASN A 44 -8.43 0.66 -7.22
N TRP A 45 -7.18 0.95 -6.87
CA TRP A 45 -6.85 1.38 -5.52
C TRP A 45 -5.70 2.38 -5.50
N ASN A 46 -5.63 3.15 -4.42
CA ASN A 46 -4.51 4.05 -4.16
C ASN A 46 -4.23 4.17 -2.65
N ALA A 47 -2.99 4.53 -2.31
CA ALA A 47 -2.60 4.94 -0.96
C ALA A 47 -2.14 6.40 -0.99
N THR A 48 -2.27 7.09 0.14
CA THR A 48 -1.73 8.45 0.32
C THR A 48 -0.84 8.44 1.55
N PRO A 49 0.40 7.95 1.44
CA PRO A 49 1.30 7.82 2.58
C PRO A 49 1.66 9.18 3.17
N THR A 50 1.98 9.20 4.45
CA THR A 50 2.39 10.37 5.22
C THR A 50 3.66 10.06 6.02
N GLY A 51 4.27 11.06 6.66
CA GLY A 51 5.45 10.85 7.51
C GLY A 51 6.69 11.53 6.95
N SER A 52 7.87 10.98 7.26
CA SER A 52 9.12 11.53 6.74
C SER A 52 9.24 11.29 5.23
N PHE A 53 10.03 12.13 4.56
CA PHE A 53 10.35 11.95 3.14
C PHE A 53 10.87 10.54 2.82
N GLN A 54 11.72 9.99 3.70
CA GLN A 54 12.27 8.65 3.57
C GLN A 54 11.18 7.58 3.64
N ASP A 55 10.25 7.69 4.60
CA ASP A 55 9.17 6.72 4.75
C ASP A 55 8.24 6.73 3.54
N VAL A 56 7.86 7.92 3.07
CA VAL A 56 7.02 8.08 1.88
C VAL A 56 7.69 7.45 0.65
N ALA A 57 8.97 7.74 0.41
CA ALA A 57 9.70 7.19 -0.74
C ALA A 57 9.82 5.65 -0.70
N LEU A 58 9.98 5.06 0.48
CA LEU A 58 10.00 3.60 0.63
C LEU A 58 8.63 2.98 0.36
N ILE A 59 7.57 3.61 0.86
CA ILE A 59 6.20 3.15 0.64
C ILE A 59 5.86 3.25 -0.85
N GLU A 60 6.06 4.40 -1.49
CA GLU A 60 5.74 4.62 -2.90
C GLU A 60 6.41 3.60 -3.83
N ARG A 61 7.69 3.31 -3.60
CA ARG A 61 8.41 2.28 -4.37
C ARG A 61 7.74 0.91 -4.25
N LEU A 62 7.35 0.51 -3.04
CA LEU A 62 6.67 -0.78 -2.83
C LEU A 62 5.23 -0.76 -3.35
N LEU A 63 4.56 0.38 -3.38
CA LEU A 63 3.24 0.51 -3.99
C LEU A 63 3.32 0.24 -5.49
N ASP A 64 4.35 0.74 -6.17
CA ASP A 64 4.55 0.49 -7.60
C ASP A 64 4.76 -1.00 -7.89
N ASP A 65 5.59 -1.69 -7.11
CA ASP A 65 5.73 -3.16 -7.17
C ASP A 65 4.37 -3.85 -7.00
N LEU A 66 3.59 -3.43 -6.00
CA LEU A 66 2.32 -4.06 -5.69
C LEU A 66 1.26 -3.78 -6.75
N ARG A 67 1.28 -2.62 -7.41
CA ARG A 67 0.40 -2.33 -8.55
C ARG A 67 0.66 -3.26 -9.72
N MET A 68 1.93 -3.64 -9.96
CA MET A 68 2.26 -4.60 -11.02
C MET A 68 1.73 -6.00 -10.72
N THR A 69 1.72 -6.43 -9.45
CA THR A 69 1.28 -7.77 -9.06
C THR A 69 -0.21 -7.89 -8.73
N HIS A 70 -0.79 -6.82 -8.19
CA HIS A 70 -2.14 -6.78 -7.63
C HIS A 70 -2.87 -5.48 -7.99
N PRO A 71 -3.05 -5.17 -9.28
CA PRO A 71 -3.69 -3.93 -9.71
C PRO A 71 -5.16 -3.84 -9.29
N LEU A 72 -5.85 -4.97 -9.19
CA LEU A 72 -7.29 -5.04 -8.88
C LEU A 72 -7.53 -5.75 -7.56
N LEU A 73 -8.21 -5.07 -6.64
CA LEU A 73 -8.64 -5.60 -5.35
C LEU A 73 -10.15 -5.75 -5.31
N ASN A 74 -10.59 -6.72 -4.53
CA ASN A 74 -11.98 -6.95 -4.22
C ASN A 74 -12.33 -6.24 -2.90
N ALA A 75 -13.60 -5.83 -2.79
CA ALA A 75 -14.18 -5.36 -1.54
C ALA A 75 -14.16 -6.45 -0.47
#